data_AF-A0A1H3B1J8-F1
#
_entry.id   AF-A0A1H3B1J8-F1
#
_cell.length_a   1.000
_cell.length_b   1.000
_cell.length_c   1.000
_cell.angle_alpha   90.00
_cell.angle_beta   90.00
_cell.angle_gamma   90.00
#
_symmetry.space_group_name_H-M   'P 1'
#
loop_
_entity.id
_entity.type
_entity.pdbx_description
1 polymer ?
#
loop_
_entity_poly.entity_id
_entity_poly.type
_entity_poly.pdbx_seq_one_letter_code
_entity_poly.pdbx_strand_id
1 'polypeptide(L)'
;MAISYDNTGRGIKVLVNGVHMKTIPVLLLEAFKNHHGKIAFDKKRRITPEERKLLHSYLVYLKWIRKLRKTEKHLYQLIKDTYPVATRKVITLDSERFELVLDNNLKIKCPEKIYLLFTEKPVIIHSNY
;
A
#
# COMPACT_ATOMS: atom_id res chain seq x y z
N MET A 1 11.60 6.72 -19.20
CA MET A 1 10.23 7.31 -19.24
C MET A 1 10.23 8.52 -18.33
N ALA A 2 10.02 9.74 -18.85
CA ALA A 2 10.03 10.94 -18.02
C ALA A 2 8.63 11.15 -17.43
N ILE A 3 8.50 11.08 -16.10
CA ILE A 3 7.23 11.33 -15.39
C ILE A 3 7.34 12.70 -14.73
N SER A 4 6.36 13.57 -14.98
CA SER A 4 6.24 14.87 -14.30
C SER A 4 4.84 15.08 -13.74
N TYR A 5 4.72 16.03 -12.82
CA TYR A 5 3.51 16.28 -12.05
C TYR A 5 3.15 17.76 -12.12
N ASP A 6 1.90 18.06 -12.47
CA ASP A 6 1.41 19.43 -12.61
C ASP A 6 0.18 19.64 -11.71
N ASN A 7 0.19 20.72 -10.90
CA ASN A 7 -0.85 20.99 -9.91
C ASN A 7 -1.93 21.90 -10.51
N THR A 8 -3.16 21.42 -10.53
CA THR A 8 -4.29 22.16 -11.12
C THR A 8 -5.28 22.68 -10.08
N GLY A 9 -4.91 22.75 -8.80
CA GLY A 9 -5.77 23.17 -7.68
C GLY A 9 -6.82 22.14 -7.26
N ARG A 10 -7.42 21.41 -8.22
CA ARG A 10 -8.36 20.30 -7.99
C ARG A 10 -7.69 18.93 -7.81
N GLY A 11 -6.39 18.83 -8.13
CA GLY A 11 -5.63 17.58 -8.13
C GLY A 11 -4.29 17.76 -8.85
N ILE A 12 -3.60 16.64 -9.06
CA ILE A 12 -2.32 16.58 -9.73
C ILE A 12 -2.47 15.81 -11.03
N LYS A 13 -2.12 16.45 -12.15
CA LYS A 13 -1.97 15.80 -13.45
C LYS A 13 -0.65 15.05 -13.46
N VAL A 14 -0.73 13.76 -13.81
CA VAL A 14 0.44 12.94 -14.08
C VAL A 14 0.71 12.97 -15.58
N LEU A 15 1.89 13.48 -15.93
CA LEU A 15 2.37 13.59 -17.29
C LEU A 15 3.44 12.54 -17.54
N VAL A 16 3.36 11.84 -18.66
CA VAL A 16 4.36 10.86 -19.11
C VAL A 16 4.87 11.33 -20.46
N ASN A 17 6.16 11.63 -20.54
CA ASN A 17 6.80 12.23 -21.73
C ASN A 17 6.02 13.46 -22.22
N GLY A 18 5.57 14.31 -21.30
CA GLY A 18 4.77 15.52 -21.59
C GLY A 18 3.29 15.28 -21.88
N VAL A 19 2.83 14.03 -22.02
CA VAL A 19 1.43 13.71 -22.29
C VAL A 19 0.66 13.48 -20.99
N HIS A 20 -0.48 14.15 -20.83
CA HIS A 20 -1.36 13.92 -19.67
C HIS A 20 -2.00 12.53 -19.72
N MET A 21 -1.72 11.75 -18.69
CA MET A 21 -2.25 10.39 -18.55
C MET A 21 -3.48 10.39 -17.67
N LYS A 22 -3.34 10.89 -16.43
CA LYS A 22 -4.37 10.80 -15.40
C LYS A 22 -4.29 11.95 -14.41
N THR A 23 -5.40 12.27 -13.76
CA THR A 23 -5.45 13.19 -12.61
C THR A 23 -5.65 12.41 -11.32
N ILE A 24 -4.83 12.70 -10.31
CA ILE A 24 -4.90 12.09 -8.97
C ILE A 24 -5.14 13.16 -7.89
N PRO A 25 -5.84 12.82 -6.80
CA PRO A 25 -5.88 13.65 -5.59
C PRO A 25 -4.47 13.94 -5.06
N VAL A 26 -4.25 15.17 -4.55
CA VAL A 26 -2.96 15.61 -3.97
C VAL A 26 -2.48 14.65 -2.89
N LEU A 27 -3.38 14.20 -2.03
CA LEU A 27 -3.10 13.26 -0.94
C LEU A 27 -2.58 11.89 -1.41
N LEU A 28 -2.80 11.49 -2.66
CA LEU A 28 -2.32 10.23 -3.22
C LEU A 28 -1.00 10.39 -3.98
N LEU A 29 -0.41 11.58 -4.08
CA LEU A 29 0.81 11.81 -4.87
C LEU A 29 1.96 10.91 -4.45
N GLU A 30 2.23 10.85 -3.14
CA GLU A 30 3.34 10.06 -2.60
C GLU A 30 3.11 8.57 -2.85
N ALA A 31 1.88 8.08 -2.64
CA ALA A 31 1.51 6.70 -2.97
C ALA A 31 1.68 6.41 -4.46
N PHE A 32 1.29 7.36 -5.31
CA PHE A 32 1.39 7.23 -6.75
C PHE A 32 2.84 7.20 -7.23
N LYS A 33 3.71 8.04 -6.66
CA LYS A 33 5.15 8.02 -6.95
C LYS A 33 5.78 6.66 -6.68
N ASN A 34 5.36 5.97 -5.62
CA ASN A 34 5.88 4.65 -5.27
C ASN A 34 5.28 3.52 -6.10
N HIS A 35 4.03 3.66 -6.56
CA HIS A 35 3.32 2.61 -7.31
C HIS A 35 3.19 2.87 -8.81
N HIS A 36 3.77 3.94 -9.35
CA HIS A 36 3.58 4.29 -10.75
C HIS A 36 3.91 3.13 -11.71
N GLY A 37 4.95 2.34 -11.43
CA GLY A 37 5.30 1.19 -12.27
C GLY A 37 4.28 0.05 -12.26
N LYS A 38 3.42 0.00 -11.23
CA LYS A 38 2.30 -0.95 -11.11
C LYS A 38 0.98 -0.37 -11.62
N ILE A 39 0.93 0.92 -11.95
CA ILE A 39 -0.27 1.62 -12.39
C ILE A 39 -0.26 1.77 -13.90
N ALA A 40 -1.36 1.40 -14.54
CA ALA A 40 -1.49 1.55 -15.98
C ALA A 40 -1.64 3.02 -16.37
N PHE A 41 -0.69 3.49 -17.18
CA PHE A 41 -0.70 4.81 -17.78
C PHE A 41 -1.41 4.79 -19.13
N ASP A 42 -2.74 4.66 -19.09
CA ASP A 42 -3.57 4.86 -20.28
C ASP A 42 -3.83 6.35 -20.52
N LYS A 43 -3.85 6.78 -21.79
CA LYS A 43 -4.22 8.15 -22.14
C LYS A 43 -5.69 8.38 -21.77
N LYS A 44 -5.94 9.29 -20.81
CA LYS A 44 -7.25 9.85 -20.42
C LYS A 44 -8.19 8.96 -19.59
N ARG A 45 -7.68 8.13 -18.68
CA ARG A 45 -8.54 7.47 -17.66
C ARG A 45 -8.44 8.16 -16.30
N ARG A 46 -9.57 8.28 -15.59
CA ARG A 46 -9.55 8.46 -14.12
C ARG A 46 -8.88 7.23 -13.49
N ILE A 47 -8.26 7.38 -12.33
CA ILE A 47 -7.78 6.24 -11.52
C ILE A 47 -8.91 5.23 -11.33
N THR A 48 -8.65 3.96 -11.67
CA THR A 48 -9.63 2.88 -11.53
C THR A 48 -9.88 2.56 -10.06
N PRO A 49 -10.97 1.86 -9.71
CA PRO A 49 -11.20 1.41 -8.33
C PRO A 49 -10.07 0.56 -7.77
N GLU A 50 -9.44 -0.29 -8.57
CA GLU A 50 -8.33 -1.18 -8.18
C GLU A 50 -7.06 -0.37 -7.89
N GLU A 51 -6.70 0.55 -8.78
CA GLU A 51 -5.59 1.47 -8.57
C GLU A 51 -5.81 2.35 -7.34
N ARG A 52 -7.06 2.80 -7.13
CA ARG A 52 -7.42 3.56 -5.93
C ARG A 52 -7.26 2.72 -4.68
N LYS A 53 -7.67 1.45 -4.68
CA LYS A 53 -7.45 0.53 -3.54
C LYS A 53 -5.95 0.37 -3.24
N LEU A 54 -5.12 0.16 -4.26
CA LEU A 54 -3.67 0.07 -4.12
C LEU A 54 -3.06 1.34 -3.50
N LEU A 55 -3.46 2.52 -3.99
CA LEU A 55 -2.96 3.78 -3.44
C LEU A 55 -3.46 4.04 -2.01
N HIS A 56 -4.69 3.64 -1.69
CA HIS A 56 -5.25 3.76 -0.36
C HIS A 56 -4.60 2.82 0.65
N SER A 57 -4.31 1.57 0.28
CA SER A 57 -3.62 0.63 1.18
C SER A 57 -2.24 1.16 1.56
N TYR A 58 -1.50 1.73 0.59
CA TYR A 58 -0.23 2.38 0.84
C TYR A 58 -0.33 3.57 1.81
N LEU A 59 -1.31 4.47 1.61
CA LEU A 59 -1.52 5.60 2.52
C LEU A 59 -1.83 5.14 3.95
N VAL A 60 -2.63 4.10 4.11
CA VAL A 60 -2.95 3.57 5.45
C VAL A 60 -1.72 2.93 6.08
N TYR A 61 -0.93 2.18 5.31
CA TYR A 61 0.35 1.64 5.77
C TYR A 61 1.30 2.74 6.25
N LEU A 62 1.46 3.83 5.49
CA LEU A 62 2.27 4.97 5.93
C LEU A 62 1.77 5.61 7.23
N LYS A 63 0.45 5.76 7.39
CA LYS A 63 -0.12 6.26 8.64
C LYS A 63 0.18 5.31 9.81
N TRP A 64 0.12 4.01 9.58
CA TRP A 64 0.44 3.00 10.58
C TRP A 64 1.93 3.03 10.96
N ILE A 65 2.85 3.06 9.99
CA ILE A 65 4.29 3.27 10.21
C ILE A 65 4.56 4.52 11.05
N ARG A 66 3.92 5.65 10.71
CA ARG A 66 4.08 6.91 11.46
C ARG A 66 3.62 6.78 12.90
N LYS A 67 2.58 5.98 13.17
CA LYS A 67 2.11 5.67 14.53
C LYS A 67 3.12 4.76 15.25
N LEU A 68 3.60 3.71 14.60
CA LEU A 68 4.60 2.79 15.14
C LEU A 68 5.89 3.50 15.54
N ARG A 69 6.34 4.49 14.75
CA ARG A 69 7.50 5.33 15.12
C ARG A 69 7.37 5.94 16.53
N LYS A 70 6.14 6.22 16.98
CA LYS A 70 5.85 6.80 18.31
C LYS A 70 5.59 5.75 19.37
N THR A 71 4.90 4.64 19.04
CA THR A 71 4.45 3.65 20.04
C THR A 71 5.41 2.46 20.18
N GLU A 72 6.00 2.00 19.08
CA GLU A 72 6.80 0.77 18.99
C GLU A 72 8.03 1.01 18.11
N LYS A 73 8.99 1.77 18.64
CA LYS A 73 10.19 2.21 17.89
C LYS A 73 11.01 1.04 17.33
N HIS A 74 11.07 -0.08 18.04
CA HIS A 74 11.76 -1.30 17.60
C HIS A 74 11.11 -1.89 16.34
N LEU A 75 9.78 -2.01 16.34
CA LEU A 75 9.02 -2.53 15.20
C LEU A 75 9.11 -1.59 14.01
N TYR A 76 9.07 -0.28 14.24
CA TYR A 76 9.30 0.73 13.20
C TYR A 76 10.68 0.56 12.53
N GLN A 77 11.76 0.40 13.31
CA GLN A 77 13.10 0.25 12.74
C GLN A 77 13.25 -1.00 11.86
N LEU A 78 12.51 -2.08 12.17
CA LEU A 78 12.51 -3.31 11.38
C LEU A 78 11.82 -3.14 10.01
N ILE A 79 10.87 -2.21 9.89
CA ILE A 79 10.00 -2.12 8.70
C ILE A 79 10.05 -0.81 7.94
N LYS A 80 10.76 0.20 8.47
CA LYS A 80 10.78 1.56 7.92
C LYS A 80 11.17 1.62 6.44
N ASP A 81 11.95 0.64 5.98
CA ASP A 81 12.49 0.56 4.61
C ASP A 81 11.86 -0.60 3.81
N THR A 82 10.71 -1.10 4.26
CA THR A 82 10.01 -2.25 3.65
C THR A 82 8.64 -1.85 3.16
N TYR A 83 8.09 -2.64 2.25
CA TYR A 83 6.75 -2.43 1.72
C TYR A 83 5.87 -3.67 1.85
N PRO A 84 4.57 -3.48 2.14
CA PRO A 84 3.63 -4.57 2.21
C PRO A 84 3.34 -5.13 0.82
N VAL A 85 3.47 -6.44 0.68
CA VAL A 85 3.17 -7.18 -0.55
C VAL A 85 1.81 -7.85 -0.43
N ALA A 86 1.56 -8.52 0.69
CA ALA A 86 0.32 -9.23 0.93
C ALA A 86 -0.09 -9.15 2.40
N THR A 87 -1.31 -9.52 2.71
CA THR A 87 -1.72 -9.81 4.09
C THR A 87 -2.19 -11.24 4.21
N ARG A 88 -2.03 -11.83 5.39
CA ARG A 88 -2.49 -13.19 5.63
C ARG A 88 -3.21 -13.31 6.94
N LYS A 89 -4.25 -14.15 6.95
CA LYS A 89 -4.91 -14.59 8.17
C LYS A 89 -4.33 -15.94 8.55
N VAL A 90 -3.71 -16.00 9.71
CA VAL A 90 -3.15 -17.21 10.28
C VAL A 90 -4.13 -17.73 11.31
N ILE A 91 -4.64 -18.94 11.06
CA ILE A 91 -5.57 -19.63 11.95
C ILE A 91 -4.82 -20.79 12.60
N THR A 92 -4.85 -20.83 13.93
CA THR A 92 -4.38 -21.92 14.79
C THR A 92 -5.57 -22.42 15.62
N LEU A 93 -5.44 -23.57 16.29
CA LEU A 93 -6.49 -24.12 17.15
C LEU A 93 -6.96 -23.13 18.22
N ASP A 94 -6.03 -22.38 18.82
CA ASP A 94 -6.29 -21.53 19.97
C ASP A 94 -6.34 -20.03 19.64
N SER A 95 -6.00 -19.64 18.41
CA SER A 95 -5.89 -18.24 18.06
C SER A 95 -6.03 -17.94 16.58
N GLU A 96 -6.52 -16.73 16.31
CA GLU A 96 -6.44 -16.09 15.01
C GLU A 96 -5.51 -14.88 15.10
N ARG A 97 -4.65 -14.70 14.10
CA ARG A 97 -3.87 -13.47 13.96
C ARG A 97 -3.76 -13.03 12.51
N PHE A 98 -3.79 -11.72 12.32
CA PHE A 98 -3.57 -11.08 11.03
C PHE A 98 -2.11 -10.70 10.90
N GLU A 99 -1.53 -10.98 9.74
CA GLU A 99 -0.16 -10.65 9.45
C GLU A 99 -0.02 -9.88 8.14
N LEU A 100 0.98 -9.02 8.11
CA LEU A 100 1.45 -8.28 6.95
C LEU A 100 2.73 -8.96 6.45
N VAL A 101 2.76 -9.31 5.17
CA VAL A 101 3.93 -9.87 4.49
C VAL A 101 4.62 -8.75 3.75
N LEU A 102 5.89 -8.54 4.09
CA LEU A 102 6.73 -7.51 3.51
C LEU A 102 7.53 -8.06 2.32
N ASP A 103 8.02 -7.15 1.48
CA ASP A 103 8.88 -7.43 0.33
C ASP A 103 10.19 -8.13 0.67
N ASN A 104 10.71 -7.89 1.87
CA ASN A 104 11.85 -8.63 2.43
C ASN A 104 11.46 -9.99 3.07
N ASN A 105 10.26 -10.51 2.78
CA ASN A 105 9.69 -11.73 3.34
C ASN A 105 9.41 -11.71 4.85
N LEU A 106 9.59 -10.59 5.53
CA LEU A 106 9.32 -10.46 6.95
C LEU A 106 7.81 -10.41 7.20
N LYS A 107 7.35 -11.06 8.28
CA LYS A 107 5.93 -11.29 8.56
C LYS A 107 5.60 -10.75 9.94
N ILE A 108 4.68 -9.80 10.01
CA ILE A 108 4.40 -9.06 11.25
C ILE A 108 2.93 -9.07 11.55
N LYS A 109 2.60 -9.30 12.82
CA LYS A 109 1.24 -9.14 13.33
C LYS A 109 0.75 -7.71 13.11
N CYS A 110 -0.40 -7.56 12.46
CA CYS A 110 -1.00 -6.26 12.19
C CYS A 110 -2.43 -6.18 12.74
N PRO A 111 -2.96 -4.97 12.97
CA PRO A 111 -4.37 -4.80 13.29
C PRO A 111 -5.27 -5.28 12.15
N GLU A 112 -6.44 -5.81 12.47
CA GLU A 112 -7.43 -6.27 11.48
C GLU A 112 -7.79 -5.19 10.45
N LYS A 113 -7.88 -3.92 10.87
CA LYS A 113 -8.11 -2.78 9.97
C LYS A 113 -7.05 -2.68 8.88
N ILE A 114 -5.78 -3.01 9.18
CA ILE A 114 -4.71 -3.06 8.18
C ILE A 114 -4.92 -4.26 7.26
N TYR A 115 -5.20 -5.44 7.81
CA TYR A 115 -5.49 -6.66 7.04
C TYR A 115 -6.62 -6.48 6.01
N LEU A 116 -7.74 -5.87 6.42
CA LEU A 116 -8.92 -5.70 5.58
C LEU A 116 -8.67 -4.83 4.35
N LEU A 117 -7.68 -3.95 4.40
CA LEU A 117 -7.39 -2.96 3.35
C LEU A 117 -6.51 -3.47 2.21
N PHE A 118 -5.84 -4.62 2.39
CA PHE A 118 -5.05 -5.23 1.33
C PHE A 118 -5.93 -6.10 0.43
N THR A 119 -5.62 -6.11 -0.87
CA THR A 119 -6.36 -6.88 -1.88
C THR A 119 -5.96 -8.35 -1.87
N GLU A 120 -4.68 -8.64 -1.69
CA GLU A 120 -4.14 -10.00 -1.65
C GLU A 120 -4.21 -10.55 -0.23
N LYS A 121 -5.06 -11.57 -0.03
CA LYS A 121 -5.36 -12.17 1.28
C LYS A 121 -5.19 -13.69 1.26
N PRO A 122 -3.97 -14.24 1.13
CA PRO A 122 -3.74 -15.66 1.39
C PRO A 122 -4.19 -16.03 2.82
N VAL A 123 -5.07 -17.03 2.93
CA VAL A 123 -5.41 -17.65 4.21
C VAL A 123 -4.49 -18.83 4.42
N ILE A 124 -3.85 -18.90 5.60
CA ILE A 124 -2.98 -20.01 5.96
C ILE A 124 -3.55 -20.67 7.20
N ILE A 125 -3.89 -21.95 7.06
CA ILE A 125 -4.36 -22.80 8.15
C ILE A 125 -3.16 -23.63 8.58
N HIS A 126 -2.72 -23.44 9.83
CA HIS A 126 -1.77 -24.35 10.45
C HIS A 126 -2.57 -25.37 11.25
N SER A 127 -2.82 -26.54 10.67
CA SER A 127 -3.18 -27.72 11.46
C SER A 127 -1.88 -28.27 12.04
N ASN A 128 -1.66 -28.07 13.33
CA ASN A 128 -0.62 -28.83 14.00
C ASN A 128 -1.04 -30.31 13.89
N TYR A 129 -0.24 -31.10 13.18
CA TYR A 129 -0.16 -32.54 13.44
C TYR A 129 0.60 -32.74 14.75
#